data_AF-A0A4Z2BFA8-F1
#
_entry.id   AF-A0A4Z2BFA8-F1
#
_cell.length_a   1.000
_cell.length_b   1.000
_cell.length_c   1.000
_cell.angle_alpha   90.00
_cell.angle_beta   90.00
_cell.angle_gamma   90.00
#
_symmetry.space_group_name_H-M   'P 1'
#
loop_
_entity.id
_entity.type
_entity.pdbx_description
1 polymer ?
#
loop_
_entity_poly.entity_id
_entity_poly.type
_entity_poly.pdbx_seq_one_letter_code
_entity_poly.pdbx_strand_id
1 'polypeptide(L)'
;MSGANEDIFDSIVLAEESFRGEGYREGFDRGTHLGLQDGRRHGVSHGAKLSSEVSFYYGFAITWKCLLQLNNDVKSRKHLKILEAFLGLIQGCPHEDQPETLTEDIKKLRAKFRQVCSILGVSSDLKAFMKISEAMSF
;
A
#
# COMPACT_ATOMS: atom_id res chain seq x y z
N MET A 1 -15.47 63.83 12.15
CA MET A 1 -16.33 62.69 11.79
C MET A 1 -16.29 62.52 10.26
N SER A 2 -15.17 62.08 9.69
CA SER A 2 -14.95 62.08 8.23
C SER A 2 -14.22 60.82 7.72
N GLY A 3 -14.49 59.65 8.31
CA GLY A 3 -13.91 58.38 7.85
C GLY A 3 -14.96 57.32 7.47
N ALA A 4 -16.19 57.42 7.99
CA ALA A 4 -17.19 56.36 7.82
C ALA A 4 -17.82 56.28 6.42
N ASN A 5 -17.65 57.30 5.57
CA ASN A 5 -18.24 57.34 4.23
C ASN A 5 -17.27 56.85 3.14
N GLU A 6 -15.95 56.91 3.38
CA GLU A 6 -14.93 56.34 2.49
C GLU A 6 -14.93 54.81 2.60
N ASP A 7 -15.02 54.26 3.82
CA ASP A 7 -15.07 52.80 4.07
C ASP A 7 -16.23 52.07 3.36
N ILE A 8 -17.41 52.71 3.22
CA ILE A 8 -18.60 52.06 2.64
C ILE A 8 -18.44 51.85 1.13
N PHE A 9 -17.94 52.85 0.40
CA PHE A 9 -17.73 52.74 -1.05
C PHE A 9 -16.45 51.96 -1.38
N ASP A 10 -15.40 52.07 -0.55
CA ASP A 10 -14.18 51.27 -0.69
C ASP A 10 -14.48 49.78 -0.56
N SER A 11 -15.38 49.37 0.33
CA SER A 11 -15.80 47.97 0.44
C SER A 11 -16.44 47.40 -0.83
N ILE A 12 -17.15 48.25 -1.60
CA ILE A 12 -17.79 47.85 -2.87
C ILE A 12 -16.76 47.85 -4.00
N VAL A 13 -15.89 48.87 -4.06
CA VAL A 13 -14.85 49.00 -5.08
C VAL A 13 -13.81 47.88 -4.94
N LEU A 14 -13.45 47.52 -3.71
CA LEU A 14 -12.48 46.46 -3.39
C LEU A 14 -13.12 45.08 -3.17
N ALA A 15 -14.44 44.95 -3.37
CA ALA A 15 -15.17 43.71 -3.15
C ALA A 15 -14.60 42.57 -4.00
N GLU A 16 -14.33 42.81 -5.29
CA GLU A 16 -13.80 41.79 -6.19
C GLU A 16 -12.46 41.25 -5.71
N GLU A 17 -11.51 42.13 -5.38
CA GLU A 17 -10.18 41.73 -4.91
C GLU A 17 -10.26 40.99 -3.57
N SER A 18 -11.13 41.45 -2.67
CA SER A 18 -11.37 40.84 -1.36
C SER A 18 -11.95 39.42 -1.51
N PHE A 19 -13.00 39.24 -2.31
CA PHE A 19 -13.59 37.92 -2.59
C PHE A 19 -12.62 36.98 -3.32
N ARG A 20 -11.77 37.50 -4.21
CA ARG A 20 -10.74 36.71 -4.87
C ARG A 20 -9.70 36.20 -3.88
N GLY A 21 -9.25 37.06 -2.96
CA GLY A 21 -8.33 36.70 -1.89
C GLY A 21 -8.93 35.70 -0.91
N GLU A 22 -10.17 35.92 -0.49
CA GLU A 22 -10.91 35.00 0.39
C GLU A 22 -11.13 33.64 -0.26
N GLY A 23 -11.60 33.62 -1.51
CA GLY A 23 -11.82 32.38 -2.25
C GLY A 23 -10.54 31.60 -2.51
N TYR A 24 -9.42 32.29 -2.79
CA TYR A 24 -8.11 31.64 -2.90
C TYR A 24 -7.69 31.01 -1.57
N ARG A 25 -7.77 31.78 -0.47
CA ARG A 25 -7.38 31.30 0.87
C ARG A 25 -8.25 30.11 1.29
N GLU A 26 -9.57 30.23 1.17
CA GLU A 26 -10.49 29.15 1.51
C GLU A 26 -10.23 27.90 0.65
N GLY A 27 -10.05 28.09 -0.67
CA GLY A 27 -9.77 27.00 -1.60
C GLY A 27 -8.45 26.31 -1.30
N PHE A 28 -7.40 27.08 -0.97
CA PHE A 28 -6.09 26.57 -0.59
C PHE A 28 -6.18 25.78 0.72
N ASP A 29 -6.73 26.36 1.79
CA ASP A 29 -6.85 25.71 3.10
C ASP A 29 -7.67 24.42 3.02
N ARG A 30 -8.81 24.48 2.33
CA ARG A 30 -9.68 23.31 2.10
C ARG A 30 -8.96 22.25 1.27
N GLY A 31 -8.28 22.64 0.19
CA GLY A 31 -7.52 21.75 -0.68
C GLY A 31 -6.39 21.04 0.05
N THR A 32 -5.62 21.77 0.86
CA THR A 32 -4.55 21.22 1.70
C THR A 32 -5.11 20.22 2.71
N HIS A 33 -6.18 20.58 3.43
CA HIS A 33 -6.77 19.70 4.42
C HIS A 33 -7.29 18.39 3.79
N LEU A 34 -8.04 18.49 2.69
CA LEU A 34 -8.57 17.33 1.99
C LEU A 34 -7.45 16.46 1.41
N GLY A 35 -6.45 17.07 0.78
CA GLY A 35 -5.30 16.35 0.23
C GLY A 35 -4.54 15.56 1.29
N LEU A 36 -4.32 16.13 2.47
CA LEU A 36 -3.68 15.43 3.60
C LEU A 36 -4.53 14.27 4.12
N GLN A 37 -5.83 14.50 4.29
CA GLN A 37 -6.75 13.47 4.80
C GLN A 37 -6.84 12.29 3.83
N ASP A 38 -7.01 12.58 2.54
CA ASP A 38 -7.13 11.56 1.50
C ASP A 38 -5.83 10.81 1.29
N GLY A 39 -4.69 11.52 1.25
CA GLY A 39 -3.37 10.92 1.15
C GLY A 39 -3.09 9.97 2.32
N ARG A 40 -3.40 10.38 3.56
CA ARG A 40 -3.25 9.53 4.74
C ARG A 40 -4.14 8.30 4.69
N ARG A 41 -5.43 8.48 4.39
CA ARG A 41 -6.39 7.36 4.30
C ARG A 41 -5.96 6.36 3.22
N HIS A 42 -5.54 6.87 2.06
CA HIS A 42 -5.07 6.04 0.96
C HIS A 42 -3.81 5.27 1.35
N GLY A 43 -2.81 5.94 1.95
CA GLY A 43 -1.58 5.31 2.41
C GLY A 43 -1.82 4.20 3.43
N VAL A 44 -2.68 4.42 4.42
CA VAL A 44 -3.04 3.39 5.42
C VAL A 44 -3.71 2.18 4.78
N SER A 45 -4.73 2.41 3.95
CA SER A 45 -5.46 1.31 3.31
C SER A 45 -4.59 0.52 2.32
N HIS A 46 -3.82 1.24 1.49
CA HIS A 46 -2.93 0.63 0.50
C HIS A 46 -1.79 -0.14 1.18
N GLY A 47 -1.16 0.47 2.20
CA GLY A 47 -0.10 -0.13 2.99
C GLY A 47 -0.57 -1.40 3.71
N ALA A 48 -1.73 -1.37 4.36
CA ALA A 48 -2.30 -2.54 5.03
C ALA A 48 -2.57 -3.72 4.07
N LYS A 49 -3.08 -3.41 2.87
CA LYS A 49 -3.31 -4.43 1.84
C LYS A 49 -2.00 -5.05 1.36
N LEU A 50 -0.98 -4.22 1.15
CA LEU A 50 0.33 -4.66 0.69
C LEU A 50 1.06 -5.47 1.76
N SER A 51 1.06 -5.00 3.01
CA SER A 51 1.69 -5.69 4.12
C SER A 51 1.04 -7.05 4.36
N SER A 52 -0.29 -7.14 4.26
CA SER A 52 -1.01 -8.40 4.39
C SER A 52 -0.58 -9.41 3.32
N GLU A 53 -0.49 -8.99 2.06
CA GLU A 53 -0.03 -9.83 0.95
C GLU A 53 1.41 -10.34 1.16
N VAL A 54 2.34 -9.45 1.51
CA VAL A 54 3.75 -9.82 1.77
C VAL A 54 3.86 -10.74 2.98
N SER A 55 3.13 -10.46 4.07
CA SER A 55 3.14 -11.28 5.28
C SER A 55 2.56 -12.67 5.02
N PHE A 56 1.50 -12.77 4.22
CA PHE A 56 0.96 -14.05 3.79
C PHE A 56 2.00 -14.87 3.02
N TYR A 57 2.70 -14.26 2.04
CA TYR A 57 3.74 -14.95 1.29
C TYR A 57 4.87 -15.45 2.18
N TYR A 58 5.28 -14.65 3.16
CA TYR A 58 6.28 -15.03 4.14
C TYR A 58 5.82 -16.24 4.97
N GLY A 59 4.63 -16.17 5.57
CA GLY A 59 4.05 -17.25 6.36
C GLY A 59 3.87 -18.53 5.55
N PHE A 60 3.38 -18.42 4.30
CA PHE A 60 3.26 -19.53 3.36
C PHE A 60 4.63 -20.18 3.12
N ALA A 61 5.65 -19.40 2.78
CA ALA A 61 6.96 -19.92 2.45
C ALA A 61 7.66 -20.60 3.65
N ILE A 62 7.56 -20.01 4.84
CA ILE A 62 8.08 -20.61 6.07
C ILE A 62 7.37 -21.94 6.38
N THR A 63 6.03 -21.96 6.31
CA THR A 63 5.24 -23.17 6.59
C THR A 63 5.64 -24.31 5.65
N TRP A 64 5.71 -24.05 4.35
CA TRP A 64 6.14 -25.06 3.37
C TRP A 64 7.58 -25.49 3.55
N LYS A 65 8.49 -24.56 3.92
CA LYS A 65 9.88 -24.90 4.24
C LYS A 65 9.94 -25.90 5.39
N CYS A 66 9.23 -25.65 6.48
CA CYS A 66 9.17 -26.56 7.63
C CYS A 66 8.62 -27.94 7.26
N LEU A 67 7.52 -28.00 6.49
CA LEU A 67 6.93 -29.26 6.05
C LEU A 67 7.87 -30.08 5.16
N LEU A 68 8.57 -29.43 4.23
CA LEU A 68 9.47 -30.10 3.30
C LEU A 68 10.79 -30.52 3.94
N GLN A 69 11.24 -29.84 5.00
CA GLN A 69 12.43 -30.25 5.76
C GLN A 69 12.26 -31.61 6.44
N LEU A 70 11.03 -32.06 6.68
CA LEU A 70 10.75 -33.39 7.24
C LEU A 70 11.01 -34.53 6.24
N ASN A 71 11.14 -34.22 4.95
CA ASN A 71 11.37 -35.19 3.87
C ASN A 71 12.74 -34.99 3.20
N ASN A 72 13.55 -36.06 3.10
CA ASN A 72 14.90 -35.99 2.52
C ASN A 72 14.99 -36.43 1.05
N ASP A 73 13.87 -36.49 0.33
CA ASP A 73 13.88 -36.88 -1.07
C ASP A 73 14.43 -35.76 -1.98
N VAL A 74 14.81 -36.13 -3.20
CA VAL A 74 15.41 -35.20 -4.18
C VAL A 74 14.44 -34.08 -4.59
N LYS A 75 13.14 -34.36 -4.66
CA LYS A 75 12.10 -33.39 -5.02
C LYS A 75 11.94 -32.35 -3.91
N SER A 76 11.88 -32.79 -2.65
CA SER A 76 11.81 -31.89 -1.48
C SER A 76 13.01 -30.95 -1.41
N ARG A 77 14.23 -31.46 -1.65
CA ARG A 77 15.45 -30.61 -1.71
C ARG A 77 15.39 -29.55 -2.82
N LYS A 78 14.84 -29.88 -4.00
CA LYS A 78 14.65 -28.91 -5.10
C LYS A 78 13.63 -27.84 -4.70
N HIS A 79 12.52 -28.24 -4.10
CA HIS A 79 11.46 -27.31 -3.66
C HIS A 79 11.97 -26.36 -2.56
N LEU A 80 12.77 -26.85 -1.62
CA LEU A 80 13.40 -26.05 -0.57
C LEU A 80 14.28 -24.92 -1.13
N LYS A 81 15.13 -25.21 -2.13
CA LYS A 81 15.96 -24.17 -2.78
C LYS A 81 15.12 -23.05 -3.40
N ILE A 82 13.98 -23.40 -3.99
CA ILE A 82 13.08 -22.43 -4.63
C ILE A 82 12.35 -21.58 -3.58
N LEU A 83 11.94 -22.19 -2.46
CA LEU A 83 11.38 -21.48 -1.31
C LEU A 83 12.39 -20.55 -0.64
N GLU A 84 13.65 -20.96 -0.53
CA GLU A 84 14.71 -20.10 0.02
C GLU A 84 14.99 -18.90 -0.88
N ALA A 85 15.00 -19.07 -2.20
CA ALA A 85 15.09 -17.96 -3.13
C ALA A 85 13.87 -17.02 -3.03
N PHE A 86 12.67 -17.56 -2.78
CA PHE A 86 11.47 -16.76 -2.57
C PHE A 86 11.51 -15.98 -1.24
N LEU A 87 11.95 -16.60 -0.16
CA LEU A 87 12.17 -15.94 1.13
C LEU A 87 13.22 -14.84 1.03
N GLY A 88 14.31 -15.08 0.30
CA GLY A 88 15.34 -14.07 0.04
C GLY A 88 14.78 -12.86 -0.71
N LEU A 89 13.87 -13.08 -1.67
CA LEU A 89 13.18 -11.98 -2.37
C LEU A 89 12.28 -11.17 -1.44
N ILE A 90 11.56 -11.83 -0.52
CA ILE A 90 10.71 -11.17 0.47
C ILE A 90 11.55 -10.31 1.43
N GLN A 91 12.65 -10.88 1.94
CA GLN A 91 13.50 -10.22 2.93
C GLN A 91 14.40 -9.13 2.33
N GLY A 92 14.69 -9.21 1.03
CA GLY A 92 15.48 -8.23 0.30
C GLY A 92 14.67 -7.05 -0.24
N CYS A 93 13.36 -6.98 0.04
CA CYS A 93 12.54 -5.83 -0.37
C CYS A 93 13.06 -4.57 0.33
N PRO A 94 13.36 -3.47 -0.40
CA PRO A 94 13.92 -2.27 0.18
C PRO A 94 13.00 -1.68 1.25
N HIS A 95 13.61 -1.19 2.34
CA HIS A 95 12.91 -0.51 3.42
C HIS A 95 12.74 0.99 3.16
N GLU A 96 13.35 1.52 2.09
CA GLU A 96 13.29 2.95 1.75
C GLU A 96 12.06 3.30 0.91
N ASP A 97 11.50 4.49 1.16
CA ASP A 97 10.28 5.05 0.56
C ASP A 97 10.45 5.43 -0.92
N GLN A 98 10.85 4.48 -1.77
CA GLN A 98 10.83 4.63 -3.21
C GLN A 98 9.60 3.91 -3.79
N PRO A 99 8.49 4.62 -4.04
CA PRO A 99 7.22 4.01 -4.45
C PRO A 99 7.30 3.28 -5.80
N GLU A 100 8.21 3.71 -6.68
CA GLU A 100 8.43 3.10 -8.00
C GLU A 100 9.06 1.71 -7.88
N THR A 101 10.11 1.55 -7.06
CA THR A 101 10.81 0.28 -6.86
C THR A 101 9.92 -0.73 -6.11
N LEU A 102 9.16 -0.26 -5.11
CA LEU A 102 8.21 -1.08 -4.37
C LEU A 102 7.18 -1.76 -5.30
N THR A 103 6.65 -1.02 -6.27
CA THR A 103 5.65 -1.56 -7.20
C THR A 103 6.21 -2.69 -8.06
N GLU A 104 7.46 -2.55 -8.52
CA GLU A 104 8.15 -3.59 -9.29
C GLU A 104 8.47 -4.81 -8.43
N ASP A 105 8.94 -4.60 -7.21
CA ASP A 105 9.31 -5.70 -6.30
C ASP A 105 8.10 -6.53 -5.91
N ILE A 106 6.95 -5.89 -5.67
CA ILE A 106 5.69 -6.59 -5.42
C ILE A 106 5.24 -7.38 -6.67
N LYS A 107 5.44 -6.87 -7.88
CA LYS A 107 5.17 -7.63 -9.12
C LYS A 107 6.07 -8.86 -9.22
N LYS A 108 7.37 -8.72 -8.94
CA LYS A 108 8.34 -9.83 -8.91
C LYS A 108 7.91 -10.86 -7.86
N LEU A 109 7.48 -10.41 -6.68
CA LEU A 109 7.05 -11.26 -5.58
C LEU A 109 5.81 -12.09 -5.95
N ARG A 110 4.78 -11.45 -6.55
CA ARG A 110 3.58 -12.13 -7.07
C ARG A 110 3.90 -13.15 -8.17
N ALA A 111 4.87 -12.85 -9.05
CA ALA A 111 5.30 -13.79 -10.07
C ALA A 111 6.02 -15.00 -9.45
N LYS A 112 6.92 -14.76 -8.49
CA LYS A 112 7.64 -15.80 -7.77
C LYS A 112 6.70 -16.69 -6.94
N PHE A 113 5.71 -16.09 -6.27
CA PHE A 113 4.68 -16.81 -5.54
C PHE A 113 3.90 -17.78 -6.44
N ARG A 114 3.46 -17.32 -7.62
CA ARG A 114 2.77 -18.17 -8.61
C ARG A 114 3.65 -19.33 -9.07
N GLN A 115 4.94 -19.07 -9.32
CA GLN A 115 5.91 -20.11 -9.65
C GLN A 115 6.00 -21.16 -8.52
N VAL A 116 6.13 -20.72 -7.27
CA VAL A 116 6.19 -21.60 -6.09
C VAL A 116 4.92 -22.45 -5.97
N CYS A 117 3.74 -21.84 -6.10
CA CYS A 117 2.46 -22.56 -6.04
C CYS A 117 2.36 -23.65 -7.12
N SER A 118 2.79 -23.33 -8.35
CA SER A 118 2.81 -24.29 -9.46
C SER A 118 3.71 -25.48 -9.19
N ILE A 119 4.87 -25.27 -8.53
CA ILE A 119 5.81 -26.35 -8.20
C ILE A 119 5.30 -27.22 -7.05
N LEU A 120 4.62 -26.60 -6.07
CA LEU A 120 4.01 -27.28 -4.93
C LEU A 120 2.68 -27.96 -5.28
N GLY A 121 2.11 -27.67 -6.45
CA GLY A 121 0.82 -28.22 -6.88
C GLY A 121 -0.37 -27.64 -6.12
N VAL A 122 -0.28 -26.39 -5.67
CA VAL A 122 -1.34 -25.71 -4.90
C VAL A 122 -1.88 -24.48 -5.64
N SER A 123 -3.08 -24.05 -5.27
CA SER A 123 -3.68 -22.84 -5.83
C SER A 123 -2.87 -21.59 -5.46
N SER A 124 -2.79 -20.65 -6.41
CA SER A 124 -2.19 -19.32 -6.20
C SER A 124 -3.22 -18.21 -5.97
N ASP A 125 -4.49 -18.58 -5.75
CA ASP A 125 -5.57 -17.62 -5.52
C ASP A 125 -5.47 -16.96 -4.14
N LEU A 126 -4.69 -15.88 -4.07
CA LEU A 126 -4.53 -15.06 -2.87
C LEU A 126 -5.88 -14.54 -2.34
N LYS A 127 -6.83 -14.22 -3.23
CA LYS A 127 -8.13 -13.66 -2.80
C LYS A 127 -8.95 -14.72 -2.06
N ALA A 128 -8.88 -15.97 -2.49
CA ALA A 128 -9.48 -17.07 -1.76
C ALA A 128 -8.85 -17.20 -0.35
N PHE A 129 -7.52 -17.10 -0.24
CA PHE A 129 -6.84 -17.16 1.06
C PHE A 129 -7.17 -15.98 1.99
N MET A 130 -7.25 -14.76 1.46
CA MET A 130 -7.57 -13.56 2.26
C MET A 130 -9.03 -13.50 2.69
N LYS A 131 -9.97 -13.97 1.85
CA LYS A 131 -11.38 -14.09 2.25
C LYS A 131 -11.58 -15.05 3.42
N ILE A 132 -10.76 -16.10 3.50
CA ILE A 132 -10.77 -17.03 4.63
C ILE A 132 -10.32 -16.32 5.92
N SER A 133 -9.32 -15.42 5.86
CA SER A 133 -8.88 -14.69 7.06
C SER A 133 -9.91 -13.67 7.54
N GLU A 134 -10.61 -12.97 6.63
CA GLU A 134 -11.71 -12.06 7.00
C GLU A 134 -12.91 -12.80 7.60
N ALA A 135 -13.19 -14.03 7.15
CA ALA A 135 -14.24 -14.87 7.73
C ALA A 135 -13.87 -15.49 9.10
N MET A 136 -12.58 -15.50 9.44
CA MET A 136 -12.04 -16.10 10.67
C MET A 136 -11.65 -15.06 11.74
N SER A 137 -11.73 -13.77 11.42
CA SER A 137 -11.62 -12.70 12.42
C SER A 137 -12.96 -12.55 13.16
N PHE A 138 -13.01 -13.11 14.38
CA PHE A 138 -14.07 -12.87 15.36
C PHE A 138 -13.95 -11.48 16.00
#